data_AF-A0A932QBX3-F1
#
_entry.id   AF-A0A932QBX3-F1
#
_cell.length_a   1.000
_cell.length_b   1.000
_cell.length_c   1.000
_cell.angle_alpha   90.00
_cell.angle_beta   90.00
_cell.angle_gamma   90.00
#
_symmetry.space_group_name_H-M   'P 1'
#
loop_
_entity.id
_entity.type
_entity.pdbx_description
1 polymer ?
#
loop_
_entity_poly.entity_id
_entity_poly.type
_entity_poly.pdbx_seq_one_letter_code
_entity_poly.pdbx_strand_id
1 'polypeptide(L)' 'MKADILFIGDPWETLDHDRDSTLHLARAARDGFGVRSHWALPENVFLQNGVLYA' A
#
# COMPACT_ATOMS: atom_id res chain seq x y z
N MET A 1 13.52 -4.21 13.20
CA MET A 1 13.31 -3.47 11.94
C MET A 1 11.85 -3.67 11.56
N LYS A 2 11.01 -2.62 11.53
CA LYS A 2 9.60 -2.77 11.15
C LYS A 2 9.53 -2.78 9.62
N ALA A 3 8.94 -3.81 9.03
CA ALA A 3 8.74 -3.85 7.59
C ALA A 3 7.68 -2.82 7.18
N ASP A 4 7.84 -2.27 5.98
CA ASP A 4 6.90 -1.33 5.38
C ASP A 4 6.18 -2.02 4.22
N ILE A 5 4.86 -1.89 4.16
CA ILE A 5 4.01 -2.41 3.08
C ILE A 5 3.49 -1.24 2.26
N LEU A 6 3.71 -1.29 0.95
CA LEU A 6 3.14 -0.36 -0.01
C LEU A 6 1.98 -1.05 -0.74
N PHE A 7 0.77 -0.49 -0.59
CA PHE A 7 -0.38 -0.86 -1.40
C PHE A 7 -0.41 0.03 -2.64
N ILE A 8 -0.41 -0.58 -3.83
CA ILE A 8 -0.55 0.12 -5.10
C ILE A 8 -2.03 0.11 -5.47
N GLY A 9 -2.62 1.30 -5.56
CA GLY A 9 -4.02 1.48 -5.93
C GLY A 9 -4.28 1.10 -7.39
N ASP A 10 -5.54 0.76 -7.68
CA ASP A 10 -6.00 0.58 -9.06
C ASP A 10 -6.60 1.89 -9.59
N PRO A 11 -5.96 2.56 -10.56
CA PRO A 11 -6.45 3.83 -11.09
C PRO A 11 -7.70 3.67 -11.96
N TRP A 12 -8.05 2.44 -12.35
CA TRP A 12 -9.20 2.16 -13.20
C TRP A 12 -10.47 1.84 -12.42
N GLU A 13 -10.42 1.91 -11.09
CA GLU A 13 -11.54 1.60 -10.19
C GLU A 13 -12.15 0.20 -10.43
N THR A 14 -11.38 -0.71 -11.05
CA THR A 14 -11.83 -2.08 -11.38
C THR A 14 -11.87 -2.96 -10.14
N LEU A 15 -11.10 -2.58 -9.11
CA LEU A 15 -11.23 -3.11 -7.77
C LEU A 15 -12.35 -2.38 -7.05
N ASP A 16 -13.44 -3.09 -6.81
CA ASP A 16 -14.61 -2.66 -6.03
C ASP A 16 -14.23 -1.77 -4.83
N HIS A 17 -14.50 -0.47 -4.93
CA HIS A 17 -14.14 0.56 -3.94
C HIS A 17 -14.86 0.36 -2.61
N ASP A 18 -15.99 -0.36 -2.61
CA ASP A 18 -16.75 -0.71 -1.41
C ASP A 18 -16.06 -1.80 -0.58
N ARG A 19 -15.04 -2.47 -1.12
CA ARG A 19 -14.20 -3.37 -0.33
C ARG A 19 -13.13 -2.58 0.41
N ASP A 20 -13.54 -2.20 1.62
CA ASP A 20 -12.74 -1.89 2.81
C ASP A 20 -11.64 -2.94 3.14
N SER A 21 -11.42 -3.96 2.28
CA SER A 21 -10.46 -5.04 2.45
C SER A 21 -9.03 -4.55 2.55
N THR A 22 -8.67 -3.49 1.85
CA THR A 22 -7.28 -3.04 1.84
C THR A 22 -6.96 -2.20 3.08
N LEU A 23 -7.94 -1.44 3.59
CA LEU A 23 -7.87 -0.82 4.92
C LEU A 23 -7.90 -1.88 6.04
N HIS A 24 -8.73 -2.91 5.89
CA HIS A 24 -8.78 -4.04 6.81
C HIS A 24 -7.45 -4.79 6.86
N LEU A 25 -6.86 -5.11 5.71
CA LEU A 25 -5.55 -5.76 5.60
C LEU A 25 -4.45 -4.88 6.20
N ALA A 26 -4.47 -3.56 5.96
CA ALA A 26 -3.51 -2.64 6.57
C ALA A 26 -3.61 -2.64 8.12
N ARG A 27 -4.84 -2.61 8.66
CA ARG A 27 -5.07 -2.71 10.12
C ARG A 27 -4.62 -4.05 10.69
N ALA A 28 -5.01 -5.15 10.05
CA ALA A 28 -4.62 -6.49 10.46
C ALA A 28 -3.09 -6.68 10.41
N ALA A 29 -2.43 -6.14 9.38
CA ALA A 29 -0.98 -6.19 9.25
C ALA A 29 -0.29 -5.39 10.36
N ARG A 30 -0.76 -4.16 10.62
CA ARG A 30 -0.24 -3.30 11.70
C ARG A 30 -0.40 -3.98 13.07
N ASP A 31 -1.57 -4.54 13.34
CA ASP A 31 -1.90 -5.09 14.67
C ASP A 31 -1.25 -6.47 14.87
N GLY A 32 -1.16 -7.30 13.82
CA GLY A 32 -0.58 -8.65 13.89
C GLY A 32 0.94 -8.71 13.75
N PHE A 33 1.54 -7.79 12.98
CA PHE A 33 2.96 -7.84 12.62
C PHE A 33 3.73 -6.55 12.93
N GLY A 34 3.07 -5.50 13.41
CA GLY A 34 3.72 -4.24 13.78
C GLY A 34 4.31 -3.47 12.59
N VAL A 35 3.86 -3.77 11.37
CA VAL A 35 4.33 -3.14 10.12
C VAL A 35 3.64 -1.80 9.87
N ARG A 36 4.27 -0.93 9.07
CA ARG A 36 3.64 0.31 8.59
C ARG A 36 3.07 0.09 7.18
N SER A 37 2.04 0.83 6.86
CA SER A 37 1.28 0.69 5.62
C SER A 37 1.22 2.03 4.90
N HIS A 38 1.45 2.00 3.58
CA HIS A 38 1.46 3.16 2.70
C HIS A 38 0.57 2.90 1.48
N TRP A 39 0.14 3.97 0.83
CA TRP A 39 -0.69 3.91 -0.37
C TRP A 39 -0.17 4.86 -1.42
N ALA A 40 -0.08 4.37 -2.65
CA ALA A 40 0.26 5.16 -3.81
C ALA A 40 -0.53 4.68 -5.03
N LEU A 41 -0.84 5.59 -5.94
CA LEU A 41 -1.26 5.24 -7.29
C LEU A 41 -0.02 4.82 -8.11
N PRO A 42 -0.16 3.95 -9.14
CA PRO A 42 0.98 3.46 -9.91
C PRO A 42 1.86 4.58 -10.49
N GLU A 43 1.25 5.68 -10.95
CA GLU A 43 1.94 6.85 -11.50
C GLU A 43 2.79 7.62 -10.48
N ASN A 44 2.56 7.41 -9.19
CA ASN A 44 3.34 8.00 -8.10
C ASN A 44 4.49 7.10 -7.64
N VAL A 45 4.60 5.88 -8.18
CA VAL A 45 5.63 4.91 -7.81
C VAL A 45 6.74 4.94 -8.85
N PHE A 46 7.95 5.35 -8.45
CA PHE A 46 9.10 5.38 -9.34
C PHE A 46 10.41 5.06 -8.62
N LEU A 47 11.38 4.54 -9.39
CA LEU A 47 12.72 4.22 -8.91
C LEU A 47 13.71 5.29 -9.40
N GLN A 48 14.39 5.96 -8.48
CA GLN A 48 15.44 6.92 -8.80
C GLN A 48 16.71 6.56 -8.03
N ASN A 49 17.82 6.36 -8.75
CA ASN A 49 19.12 5.98 -8.16
C ASN A 49 19.05 4.74 -7.22
N GLY A 50 18.18 3.78 -7.53
CA GLY A 50 17.97 2.57 -6.71
C GLY A 50 17.10 2.79 -5.46
N VAL A 51 16.55 4.00 -5.28
CA VAL A 51 15.62 4.34 -4.19
C VAL A 51 14.20 4.34 -4.74
N LEU A 52 13.29 3.64 -4.05
CA LEU A 52 11.86 3.62 -4.36
C LEU A 52 11.16 4.83 -3.74
N TYR A 53 10.42 5.57 -4.55
CA TYR A 53 9.54 6.67 -4.15
C TYR A 53 8.10 6.25 -4.38
N ALA A 54 7.24 6.49 -3.39
CA ALA A 54 5.82 6.17 -3.39
C ALA A 54 5.09 7.03 -2.36
#